data_AF-A0AAE6ZJ37-F1
#
_entry.id   AF-A0AAE6ZJ37-F1
#
_cell.length_a   1.000
_cell.length_b   1.000
_cell.length_c   1.000
_cell.angle_alpha   90.00
_cell.angle_beta   90.00
_cell.angle_gamma   90.00
#
_symmetry.space_group_name_H-M   'P 1'
#
loop_
_entity.id
_entity.type
_entity.pdbx_description
1 polymer ?
#
loop_
_entity_poly.entity_id
_entity_poly.type
_entity_poly.pdbx_seq_one_letter_code
_entity_poly.pdbx_strand_id
1 'polypeptide(L)'
;MKKTVPLLLALFSAVLFSCGKKNEVTPSSDGDATWKLGANTYTRGASSQTSTPAPADGIITGIAVTTSGDGGNYGAFSGSAVTITFYNHGEGQYTLGTTEMSVANPTRNIIVIDCTVGTAVSTGSVLYGYSAAGTATVTKDKDGKYHVSLPATTLTKKLEVGGGIPGAKATYELTLNGVY
;
A
#
# COMPACT_ATOMS: atom_id res chain seq x y z
N MET A 1 40.30 60.58 -13.79
CA MET A 1 39.15 60.84 -14.69
C MET A 1 37.88 60.57 -13.89
N LYS A 2 37.31 61.58 -13.22
CA LYS A 2 36.07 62.29 -13.60
C LYS A 2 34.89 61.36 -13.98
N LYS A 3 33.92 61.27 -13.05
CA LYS A 3 32.44 61.35 -13.24
C LYS A 3 31.81 60.21 -14.08
N THR A 4 30.69 59.54 -13.74
CA THR A 4 29.49 59.89 -12.97
C THR A 4 28.63 58.63 -12.86
N VAL A 5 28.07 58.35 -11.68
CA VAL A 5 26.99 57.38 -11.46
C VAL A 5 25.66 58.11 -11.64
N PRO A 6 24.69 57.61 -12.42
CA PRO A 6 23.32 58.06 -12.35
C PRO A 6 22.49 57.14 -11.43
N LEU A 7 22.05 57.78 -10.35
CA LEU A 7 20.86 57.55 -9.55
C LEU A 7 19.58 57.51 -10.43
N LEU A 8 18.66 56.55 -10.20
CA LEU A 8 17.19 56.75 -10.17
C LEU A 8 16.52 55.39 -9.81
N LEU A 9 15.98 55.21 -8.61
CA LEU A 9 14.62 55.53 -8.15
C LEU A 9 13.47 54.70 -8.78
N ALA A 10 12.98 53.77 -7.95
CA ALA A 10 11.59 53.66 -7.50
C ALA A 10 10.56 52.76 -8.23
N LEU A 11 9.75 52.15 -7.34
CA LEU A 11 8.32 51.82 -7.43
C LEU A 11 7.89 50.49 -8.07
N PHE A 12 7.37 49.64 -7.17
CA PHE A 12 6.07 48.96 -7.24
C PHE A 12 5.75 48.15 -8.50
N SER A 13 5.58 46.84 -8.34
CA SER A 13 4.24 46.24 -8.30
C SER A 13 4.33 44.72 -8.11
N ALA A 14 3.73 44.22 -7.04
CA ALA A 14 3.43 42.81 -6.88
C ALA A 14 2.40 42.41 -7.95
N VAL A 15 2.84 41.66 -8.95
CA VAL A 15 1.92 41.04 -9.91
C VAL A 15 1.52 39.69 -9.33
N LEU A 16 0.41 39.69 -8.59
CA LEU A 16 -0.36 38.49 -8.29
C LEU A 16 -0.98 38.01 -9.60
N PHE A 17 -0.37 37.00 -10.24
CA PHE A 17 -1.05 36.23 -11.26
C PHE A 17 -2.08 35.32 -10.58
N SER A 18 -3.28 35.88 -10.42
CA SER A 18 -4.53 35.13 -10.37
C SER A 18 -4.71 34.43 -11.72
N CYS A 19 -4.35 33.15 -11.79
CA CYS A 19 -4.66 32.29 -12.92
C CYS A 19 -5.73 31.31 -12.51
N GLY A 20 -6.80 31.32 -13.31
CA GLY A 20 -8.08 30.70 -13.05
C GLY A 20 -8.02 29.20 -12.77
N LYS A 21 -9.00 28.80 -11.97
CA LYS A 21 -9.43 27.42 -11.73
C LYS A 21 -9.60 26.70 -13.07
N LYS A 22 -8.58 25.96 -13.50
CA LYS A 22 -8.73 24.78 -14.33
C LYS A 22 -8.99 23.62 -13.38
N ASN A 23 -9.94 22.77 -13.71
CA ASN A 23 -10.13 21.48 -13.05
C ASN A 23 -8.88 20.64 -13.30
N GLU A 24 -7.86 20.87 -12.48
CA GLU A 24 -6.75 19.96 -12.36
C GLU A 24 -7.30 18.73 -11.64
N VAL A 25 -7.34 17.61 -12.35
CA VAL A 25 -7.22 16.31 -11.69
C VAL A 25 -5.93 16.42 -10.90
N THR A 26 -6.05 16.67 -9.60
CA THR A 26 -4.91 16.68 -8.70
C THR A 26 -4.24 15.32 -8.89
N PRO A 27 -2.99 15.26 -9.37
CA PRO A 27 -2.25 14.01 -9.35
C PRO A 27 -2.29 13.54 -7.90
N SER A 28 -2.59 12.26 -7.66
CA SER A 28 -2.41 11.68 -6.33
C SER A 28 -1.01 12.07 -5.88
N SER A 29 -0.89 12.95 -4.89
CA SER A 29 0.34 13.04 -4.11
C SER A 29 0.64 11.63 -3.61
N ASP A 30 1.90 11.31 -3.33
CA ASP A 30 2.31 10.08 -2.64
C ASP A 30 1.68 10.01 -1.23
N GLY A 31 0.36 9.87 -1.18
CA GLY A 31 -0.51 9.94 -0.02
C GLY A 31 -0.44 8.61 0.68
N ASP A 32 0.21 8.61 1.84
CA ASP A 32 0.36 7.55 2.82
C ASP A 32 -0.47 6.29 2.52
N ALA A 33 0.20 5.24 2.02
CA ALA A 33 -0.46 3.96 1.84
C ALA A 33 -1.03 3.52 3.18
N THR A 34 -2.31 3.16 3.17
CA THR A 34 -3.04 2.77 4.36
C THR A 34 -3.76 1.48 4.13
N TRP A 35 -4.02 0.77 5.23
CA TRP A 35 -4.90 -0.37 5.21
C TRP A 35 -5.74 -0.42 6.48
N LYS A 36 -6.89 -1.05 6.38
CA LYS A 36 -7.81 -1.22 7.50
C LYS A 36 -8.08 -2.70 7.69
N LEU A 37 -7.92 -3.22 8.91
CA LEU A 37 -8.39 -4.55 9.28
C LEU A 37 -9.49 -4.40 10.33
N GLY A 38 -10.73 -4.71 9.95
CA GLY A 38 -11.91 -4.46 10.78
C GLY A 38 -12.06 -2.97 11.12
N ALA A 39 -11.88 -2.61 12.39
CA ALA A 39 -12.00 -1.23 12.87
C ALA A 39 -10.66 -0.47 12.90
N ASN A 40 -9.52 -1.19 12.84
CA ASN A 40 -8.20 -0.60 13.02
C ASN A 40 -7.63 -0.11 11.69
N THR A 41 -7.09 1.10 11.67
CA THR A 41 -6.49 1.73 10.49
C THR A 41 -4.99 1.86 10.69
N TYR A 42 -4.25 1.32 9.74
CA TYR A 42 -2.80 1.25 9.76
C TYR A 42 -2.23 2.14 8.66
N THR A 43 -1.18 2.89 9.00
CA THR A 43 -0.45 3.74 8.06
C THR A 43 0.93 3.15 7.80
N ARG A 44 1.33 3.10 6.52
CA ARG A 44 2.65 2.63 6.11
C ARG A 44 3.77 3.37 6.85
N GLY A 45 4.73 2.61 7.34
CA GLY A 45 6.03 3.09 7.80
C GLY A 45 7.11 2.76 6.78
N ALA A 46 7.44 1.47 6.67
CA ALA A 46 8.42 0.98 5.71
C ALA A 46 7.74 0.10 4.65
N SER A 47 8.33 0.07 3.46
CA SER A 47 7.97 -0.88 2.44
C SER A 47 9.15 -1.29 1.55
N SER A 48 9.00 -2.45 0.93
CA SER A 48 9.94 -2.99 -0.03
C SER A 48 9.19 -3.71 -1.13
N GLN A 49 9.69 -3.58 -2.36
CA GLN A 49 9.18 -4.28 -3.52
C GLN A 49 10.33 -4.95 -4.25
N THR A 50 10.15 -6.21 -4.61
CA THR A 50 11.10 -6.96 -5.43
C THR A 50 10.38 -7.63 -6.58
N SER A 51 11.03 -7.70 -7.74
CA SER A 51 10.53 -8.40 -8.92
C SER A 51 11.61 -9.37 -9.38
N THR A 52 11.25 -10.65 -9.51
CA THR A 52 12.20 -11.72 -9.85
C THR A 52 11.68 -12.56 -11.00
N PRO A 53 12.56 -13.11 -11.87
CA PRO A 53 12.14 -14.06 -12.89
C PRO A 53 11.49 -15.30 -12.26
N ALA A 54 10.42 -15.78 -12.88
CA ALA A 54 9.71 -16.99 -12.49
C ALA A 54 10.03 -18.14 -13.48
N PRO A 55 9.87 -19.41 -13.07
CA PRO A 55 10.18 -20.57 -13.92
C PRO A 55 9.40 -20.69 -15.24
N ALA A 56 8.32 -19.91 -15.43
CA ALA A 56 7.45 -19.95 -16.60
C ALA A 56 7.57 -18.69 -17.49
N ASP A 57 8.80 -18.16 -17.63
CA ASP A 57 9.10 -16.90 -18.36
C ASP A 57 8.32 -15.66 -17.87
N GLY A 58 7.78 -15.74 -16.66
CA GLY A 58 7.07 -14.63 -16.00
C GLY A 58 7.97 -13.84 -15.05
N ILE A 59 7.44 -12.76 -14.51
CA ILE A 59 8.04 -12.03 -13.39
C ILE A 59 7.11 -12.19 -12.19
N ILE A 60 7.64 -12.55 -11.03
CA ILE A 60 6.88 -12.48 -9.78
C ILE A 60 7.27 -11.19 -9.07
N THR A 61 6.28 -10.37 -8.72
CA THR A 61 6.46 -9.19 -7.88
C THR A 61 5.96 -9.49 -6.48
N GLY A 62 6.82 -9.24 -5.49
CA GLY A 62 6.50 -9.27 -4.07
C GLY A 62 6.58 -7.86 -3.48
N ILE A 63 5.59 -7.50 -2.67
CA ILE A 63 5.54 -6.25 -1.91
C ILE A 63 5.38 -6.62 -0.43
N ALA A 64 6.20 -6.03 0.43
CA ALA A 64 6.06 -6.14 1.88
C ALA A 64 6.00 -4.74 2.48
N VAL A 65 4.97 -4.49 3.29
CA VAL A 65 4.67 -3.18 3.88
C VAL A 65 4.43 -3.37 5.37
N THR A 66 5.00 -2.50 6.21
CA THR A 66 4.80 -2.51 7.66
C THR A 66 4.29 -1.16 8.14
N THR A 67 3.67 -1.14 9.31
CA THR A 67 3.22 0.10 9.95
C THR A 67 4.37 1.02 10.34
N SER A 68 4.09 2.32 10.41
CA SER A 68 4.96 3.28 11.09
C SER A 68 4.81 3.14 12.61
N GLY A 69 5.92 2.96 13.33
CA GLY A 69 5.91 2.66 14.75
C GLY A 69 4.94 1.52 15.10
N ASP A 70 4.13 1.73 16.13
CA ASP A 70 3.12 0.75 16.57
C ASP A 70 1.89 0.69 15.65
N GLY A 71 1.82 1.50 14.59
CA GLY A 71 0.69 1.47 13.65
C GLY A 71 -0.65 1.88 14.26
N GLY A 72 -0.63 2.60 15.39
CA GLY A 72 -1.79 2.95 16.19
C GLY A 72 -1.78 2.28 17.58
N ASN A 73 -2.40 2.90 18.57
CA ASN A 73 -2.51 2.33 19.92
C ASN A 73 -3.74 1.41 20.02
N TYR A 74 -3.64 0.22 19.41
CA TYR A 74 -4.73 -0.76 19.31
C TYR A 74 -4.57 -1.94 20.29
N GLY A 75 -3.77 -1.77 21.34
CA GLY A 75 -3.46 -2.83 22.29
C GLY A 75 -2.78 -4.02 21.61
N ALA A 76 -3.32 -5.22 21.77
CA ALA A 76 -2.76 -6.43 21.17
C ALA A 76 -2.80 -6.44 19.63
N PHE A 77 -3.57 -5.55 18.99
CA PHE A 77 -3.60 -5.38 17.53
C PHE A 77 -2.59 -4.35 17.01
N SER A 78 -1.80 -3.73 17.88
CA SER A 78 -0.77 -2.77 17.47
C SER A 78 0.31 -3.43 16.63
N GLY A 79 0.72 -2.74 15.58
CA GLY A 79 1.63 -3.20 14.54
C GLY A 79 0.92 -4.07 13.53
N SER A 80 1.14 -3.77 12.25
CA SER A 80 0.64 -4.60 11.16
C SER A 80 1.65 -4.67 10.02
N ALA A 81 1.59 -5.78 9.29
CA ALA A 81 2.31 -5.97 8.05
C ALA A 81 1.39 -6.55 6.97
N VAL A 82 1.51 -6.04 5.75
CA VAL A 82 0.83 -6.57 4.57
C VAL A 82 1.88 -7.10 3.61
N THR A 83 1.68 -8.34 3.17
CA THR A 83 2.51 -8.97 2.13
C THR A 83 1.65 -9.29 0.93
N ILE A 84 2.14 -8.93 -0.24
CA ILE A 84 1.43 -9.09 -1.51
C ILE A 84 2.35 -9.79 -2.49
N THR A 85 1.83 -10.75 -3.24
CA THR A 85 2.60 -11.45 -4.29
C THR A 85 1.72 -11.74 -5.48
N PHE A 86 2.23 -11.50 -6.68
CA PHE A 86 1.51 -11.76 -7.93
C PHE A 86 2.49 -12.03 -9.08
N TYR A 87 2.05 -12.85 -10.05
CA TYR A 87 2.67 -12.86 -11.37
C TYR A 87 2.39 -11.52 -12.04
N ASN A 88 3.46 -10.81 -12.37
CA ASN A 88 3.43 -9.45 -12.85
C ASN A 88 3.11 -9.42 -14.35
N HIS A 89 1.84 -9.20 -14.67
CA HIS A 89 1.35 -8.97 -16.03
C HIS A 89 1.07 -7.49 -16.32
N GLY A 90 1.59 -6.59 -15.48
CA GLY A 90 1.33 -5.15 -15.58
C GLY A 90 0.18 -4.67 -14.69
N GLU A 91 -0.28 -3.45 -14.98
CA GLU A 91 -1.39 -2.81 -14.27
C GLU A 91 -2.74 -3.49 -14.59
N GLY A 92 -3.72 -3.32 -13.69
CA GLY A 92 -5.09 -3.76 -13.92
C GLY A 92 -5.71 -4.49 -12.73
N GLN A 93 -6.79 -5.22 -13.00
CA GLN A 93 -7.49 -6.00 -11.98
C GLN A 93 -6.86 -7.38 -11.81
N TYR A 94 -6.63 -7.75 -10.55
CA TYR A 94 -6.16 -9.07 -10.14
C TYR A 94 -7.18 -9.72 -9.23
N THR A 95 -7.52 -10.98 -9.51
CA THR A 95 -8.39 -11.76 -8.64
C THR A 95 -7.60 -12.23 -7.43
N LEU A 96 -8.17 -12.04 -6.25
CA LEU A 96 -7.59 -12.57 -5.02
C LEU A 96 -7.56 -14.10 -5.08
N GLY A 97 -6.46 -14.69 -4.63
CA GLY A 97 -6.31 -16.14 -4.58
C GLY A 97 -5.26 -16.58 -3.58
N THR A 98 -4.95 -17.87 -3.63
CA THR A 98 -3.88 -18.49 -2.84
C THR A 98 -2.60 -18.61 -3.65
N THR A 99 -1.49 -18.88 -2.98
CA THR A 99 -0.21 -19.18 -3.62
C THR A 99 -0.33 -20.38 -4.56
N GLU A 100 -1.03 -21.43 -4.14
CA GLU A 100 -1.25 -22.64 -4.94
C GLU A 100 -2.02 -22.32 -6.23
N MET A 101 -3.08 -21.49 -6.13
CA MET A 101 -3.82 -21.05 -7.30
C MET A 101 -2.94 -20.24 -8.26
N SER A 102 -2.11 -19.33 -7.73
CA SER A 102 -1.21 -18.49 -8.50
C SER A 102 -0.19 -19.34 -9.26
N VAL A 103 0.49 -20.25 -8.57
CA VAL A 103 1.50 -21.16 -9.15
C VAL A 103 0.89 -22.12 -10.17
N ALA A 104 -0.32 -22.63 -9.92
CA ALA A 104 -1.02 -23.52 -10.86
C ALA A 104 -1.53 -22.78 -12.12
N ASN A 105 -1.62 -21.45 -12.09
CA ASN A 105 -2.18 -20.65 -13.19
C ASN A 105 -1.32 -19.41 -13.47
N PRO A 106 -0.04 -19.56 -13.87
CA PRO A 106 0.91 -18.45 -13.94
C PRO A 106 0.56 -17.38 -14.98
N THR A 107 -0.32 -17.67 -15.93
CA THR A 107 -0.79 -16.72 -16.96
C THR A 107 -2.02 -15.91 -16.54
N ARG A 108 -2.59 -16.18 -15.35
CA ARG A 108 -3.77 -15.48 -14.83
C ARG A 108 -3.36 -14.36 -13.88
N ASN A 109 -4.13 -13.27 -13.88
CA ASN A 109 -3.97 -12.18 -12.91
C ASN A 109 -4.49 -12.63 -11.54
N ILE A 110 -3.68 -13.37 -10.81
CA ILE A 110 -3.94 -13.80 -9.43
C ILE A 110 -3.02 -13.03 -8.50
N ILE A 111 -3.59 -12.48 -7.43
CA ILE A 111 -2.86 -11.77 -6.37
C ILE A 111 -3.11 -12.43 -5.02
N VAL A 112 -2.02 -12.71 -4.32
CA VAL A 112 -2.05 -13.22 -2.96
C VAL A 112 -1.83 -12.04 -2.03
N ILE A 113 -2.74 -11.84 -1.08
CA ILE A 113 -2.67 -10.76 -0.09
C ILE A 113 -2.84 -11.40 1.29
N ASP A 114 -1.85 -11.18 2.13
CA ASP A 114 -1.87 -11.57 3.53
C ASP A 114 -1.63 -10.34 4.42
N CYS A 115 -2.32 -10.29 5.56
CA CYS A 115 -2.25 -9.22 6.54
C CYS A 115 -1.99 -9.80 7.92
N THR A 116 -0.87 -9.44 8.53
CA THR A 116 -0.52 -9.79 9.91
C THR A 116 -0.79 -8.60 10.82
N VAL A 117 -1.34 -8.87 12.01
CA VAL A 117 -1.54 -7.86 13.07
C VAL A 117 -0.94 -8.34 14.39
N GLY A 118 -0.63 -7.40 15.28
CA GLY A 118 0.09 -7.67 16.53
C GLY A 118 1.61 -7.71 16.36
N THR A 119 2.14 -7.04 15.33
CA THR A 119 3.58 -7.09 15.02
C THR A 119 4.43 -6.17 15.90
N ALA A 120 3.80 -5.25 16.64
CA ALA A 120 4.49 -4.30 17.53
C ALA A 120 4.35 -4.67 19.02
N VAL A 121 3.83 -5.86 19.32
CA VAL A 121 3.62 -6.34 20.69
C VAL A 121 4.24 -7.73 20.90
N SER A 122 4.50 -8.10 22.14
CA SER A 122 5.08 -9.41 22.51
C SER A 122 4.04 -10.47 22.87
N THR A 123 2.75 -10.12 22.86
CA THR A 123 1.66 -11.00 23.29
C THR A 123 1.24 -12.04 22.26
N GLY A 124 1.77 -11.95 21.03
CA GLY A 124 1.42 -12.81 19.91
C GLY A 124 0.87 -12.02 18.71
N SER A 125 0.79 -12.69 17.57
CA SER A 125 0.34 -12.11 16.31
C SER A 125 -0.58 -13.06 15.55
N VAL A 126 -1.36 -12.52 14.62
CA VAL A 126 -2.32 -13.28 13.82
C VAL A 126 -2.17 -12.92 12.35
N LEU A 127 -2.04 -13.95 11.51
CA LEU A 127 -2.03 -13.86 10.06
C LEU A 127 -3.45 -14.06 9.52
N TYR A 128 -3.92 -13.12 8.70
CA TYR A 128 -5.14 -13.23 7.91
C TYR A 128 -4.79 -13.30 6.43
N GLY A 129 -5.58 -14.06 5.66
CA GLY A 129 -5.41 -14.12 4.22
C GLY A 129 -6.71 -14.49 3.51
N TYR A 130 -6.58 -14.83 2.22
CA TYR A 130 -7.69 -15.15 1.33
C TYR A 130 -8.81 -15.98 1.99
N SER A 131 -10.05 -15.50 1.90
CA SER A 131 -11.23 -16.23 2.37
C SER A 131 -12.30 -16.45 1.30
N ALA A 132 -12.43 -15.51 0.36
CA ALA A 132 -13.51 -15.46 -0.63
C ALA A 132 -13.06 -14.69 -1.88
N ALA A 133 -13.81 -14.83 -2.97
CA ALA A 133 -13.57 -14.09 -4.20
C ALA A 133 -13.54 -12.57 -3.94
N GLY A 134 -12.55 -11.91 -4.54
CA GLY A 134 -12.36 -10.47 -4.48
C GLY A 134 -11.42 -10.03 -5.59
N THR A 135 -11.34 -8.73 -5.84
CA THR A 135 -10.42 -8.16 -6.84
C THR A 135 -9.64 -7.00 -6.26
N ALA A 136 -8.33 -7.03 -6.43
CA ALA A 136 -7.46 -5.89 -6.17
C ALA A 136 -7.14 -5.15 -7.47
N THR A 137 -6.91 -3.85 -7.36
CA THR A 137 -6.41 -3.01 -8.44
C THR A 137 -4.92 -2.83 -8.25
N VAL A 138 -4.14 -3.12 -9.30
CA VAL A 138 -2.71 -2.90 -9.37
C VAL A 138 -2.45 -1.73 -10.31
N THR A 139 -1.77 -0.69 -9.83
CA THR A 139 -1.29 0.45 -10.63
C THR A 139 0.23 0.55 -10.51
N LYS A 140 0.87 1.34 -11.37
CA LYS A 140 2.31 1.62 -11.32
C LYS A 140 2.54 3.13 -11.25
N ASP A 141 3.44 3.55 -10.36
CA ASP A 141 3.83 4.96 -10.27
C ASP A 141 4.83 5.35 -11.37
N LYS A 142 5.17 6.64 -11.42
CA LYS A 142 6.17 7.20 -12.35
C LYS A 142 7.58 6.59 -12.19
N ASP A 143 7.88 6.00 -11.02
CA ASP A 143 9.18 5.41 -10.69
C ASP A 143 9.18 3.88 -10.94
N GLY A 144 8.06 3.33 -11.42
CA GLY A 144 7.92 1.93 -11.76
C GLY A 144 7.50 1.02 -10.60
N LYS A 145 7.17 1.56 -9.42
CA LYS A 145 6.69 0.78 -8.27
C LYS A 145 5.21 0.45 -8.43
N TYR A 146 4.83 -0.75 -8.02
CA TYR A 146 3.44 -1.20 -8.08
C TYR A 146 2.72 -0.83 -6.79
N HIS A 147 1.51 -0.33 -6.94
CA HIS A 147 0.61 0.00 -5.83
C HIS A 147 -0.62 -0.88 -5.92
N VAL A 148 -1.09 -1.36 -4.77
CA VAL A 148 -2.20 -2.29 -4.68
C VAL A 148 -3.30 -1.72 -3.80
N SER A 149 -4.49 -1.60 -4.38
CA SER A 149 -5.71 -1.20 -3.69
C SER A 149 -6.69 -2.36 -3.66
N LEU A 150 -7.40 -2.51 -2.55
CA LEU A 150 -8.35 -3.59 -2.32
C LEU A 150 -9.58 -3.00 -1.64
N PRO A 151 -10.76 -3.01 -2.29
CA PRO A 151 -12.02 -2.71 -1.62
C PRO A 151 -12.25 -3.65 -0.43
N ALA A 152 -13.12 -3.27 0.50
CA ALA A 152 -13.45 -4.08 1.68
C ALA A 152 -13.70 -5.55 1.28
N THR A 153 -12.79 -6.43 1.70
CA THR A 153 -12.80 -7.85 1.35
C THR A 153 -12.57 -8.67 2.61
N THR A 154 -13.39 -9.70 2.83
CA THR A 154 -13.23 -10.56 4.00
C THR A 154 -11.95 -11.40 3.87
N LEU A 155 -11.14 -11.42 4.91
CA LEU A 155 -10.04 -12.35 5.12
C LEU A 155 -10.34 -13.29 6.29
N THR A 156 -9.76 -14.48 6.24
CA THR A 156 -9.88 -15.50 7.29
C THR A 156 -8.54 -15.66 7.99
N LYS A 157 -8.61 -15.89 9.30
CA LYS A 157 -7.48 -16.24 10.14
C LYS A 157 -6.81 -17.51 9.61
N LYS A 158 -5.52 -17.44 9.31
CA LYS A 158 -4.70 -18.56 8.83
C LYS A 158 -3.82 -19.16 9.91
N LEU A 159 -3.18 -18.31 10.71
CA LEU A 159 -2.17 -18.72 11.67
C LEU A 159 -2.14 -17.77 12.86
N GLU A 160 -1.87 -18.33 14.04
CA GLU A 160 -1.58 -17.60 15.26
C GLU A 160 -0.14 -17.92 15.70
N VAL A 161 0.62 -16.90 16.06
CA VAL A 161 2.00 -17.02 16.56
C VAL A 161 2.04 -16.51 17.99
N GLY A 162 2.76 -17.21 18.88
CA GLY A 162 2.89 -16.82 20.29
C GLY A 162 1.58 -16.87 21.07
N GLY A 163 0.62 -17.71 20.65
CA GLY A 163 -0.73 -17.78 21.24
C GLY A 163 -1.76 -16.83 20.61
N GLY A 164 -1.36 -16.06 19.59
CA GLY A 164 -2.25 -15.18 18.84
C GLY A 164 -2.64 -13.91 19.59
N ILE A 165 -3.77 -13.32 19.22
CA ILE A 165 -4.33 -12.14 19.87
C ILE A 165 -5.65 -12.55 20.55
N PRO A 166 -5.76 -12.44 21.90
CA PRO A 166 -7.01 -12.72 22.59
C PRO A 166 -8.19 -11.93 22.02
N GLY A 167 -9.28 -12.62 21.69
CA GLY A 167 -10.48 -12.00 21.12
C GLY A 167 -10.41 -11.71 19.61
N ALA A 168 -9.31 -12.07 18.93
CA ALA A 168 -9.23 -11.99 17.48
C ALA A 168 -10.26 -12.88 16.80
N LYS A 169 -11.13 -12.27 15.98
CA LYS A 169 -12.21 -12.97 15.26
C LYS A 169 -11.65 -13.94 14.22
N ALA A 170 -12.46 -14.92 13.82
CA ALA A 170 -12.10 -15.84 12.74
C ALA A 170 -11.93 -15.12 11.39
N THR A 171 -12.65 -14.01 11.20
CA THR A 171 -12.61 -13.20 9.98
C THR A 171 -12.61 -11.71 10.29
N TYR A 172 -12.03 -10.94 9.37
CA TYR A 172 -12.11 -9.48 9.34
C TYR A 172 -12.19 -9.00 7.89
N GLU A 173 -12.78 -7.82 7.68
CA GLU A 173 -12.64 -7.13 6.40
C GLU A 173 -11.28 -6.42 6.34
N LEU A 174 -10.58 -6.60 5.23
CA LEU A 174 -9.39 -5.85 4.84
C LEU A 174 -9.75 -4.86 3.73
N THR A 175 -9.31 -3.62 3.88
CA THR A 175 -9.26 -2.62 2.80
C THR A 175 -7.82 -2.16 2.62
N LEU A 176 -7.32 -2.09 1.38
CA LEU A 176 -6.01 -1.53 1.06
C LEU A 176 -6.20 -0.27 0.19
N ASN A 177 -5.43 0.78 0.48
CA ASN A 177 -5.36 1.98 -0.32
C ASN A 177 -3.92 2.23 -0.76
N GLY A 178 -3.62 1.91 -2.03
CA GLY A 178 -2.35 2.21 -2.68
C GLY A 178 -1.13 1.63 -1.99
N VAL A 179 -1.20 0.40 -1.48
CA VAL A 179 -0.12 -0.27 -0.73
C VAL A 179 1.03 -0.66 -1.67
N TYR A 180 2.26 -0.24 -1.33
CA TYR A 180 3.50 -0.47 -2.07
C TYR A 180 4.71 -0.45 -1.13
#